data_AF-A0A1F4F4P9-F1
#
_entry.id   AF-A0A1F4F4P9-F1
#
_cell.length_a   1.000
_cell.length_b   1.000
_cell.length_c   1.000
_cell.angle_alpha   90.00
_cell.angle_beta   90.00
_cell.angle_gamma   90.00
#
_symmetry.space_group_name_H-M   'P 1'
#
loop_
_entity.id
_entity.type
_entity.pdbx_description
1 polymer ?
#
loop_
_entity_poly.entity_id
_entity_poly.type
_entity_poly.pdbx_seq_one_letter_code
_entity_poly.pdbx_strand_id
1 'polypeptide(L)'
;MHWINVQIVPALLTASLTLVSAAAVAHPPSAAPETGFLVVAADRGFQGNEEIRDAFELLARTRNAALGVATDERTRESLREALGTLAEHGARRVVVLPAFVSASDAQLALVKRLLAESEARLPVSFATTFGDSYLAVEALAEGFRAVREPKGRRVIVVGYGDASSGEIQRDWERLAARAAEGFGFSSVRTAVWNSGRSAEYRAQQERFKEELAAAARDGERPIVVPFHLGRKADSMMSFDAALKRALPTGAEIALLEPAGSPAFSTWMMREANRHAPLAPGELGVVVLAHGADYHWNETIRGALQPLEARYKIEYCFSMADQPLVERSVRRLESRGARAAVIVRVFGFAASFRAEVERMIGLDIERRAAGGAAHAAHGESSGPSARIRSAMPMVTVGGVEDDALFAEALLDRARELSKNPAQETVILVAHGTGGDAENDDWLRKLGSIGEQMRANGGAAFRAIRAATWREDWPEKRAAWVAKARTMVEEAARDGGRALVIPARVNGRGPEREYLKGLDFELGSGFAPHPHFARWVEKQIELGAAELGRPTGAGAPAESDVGKRHH
;
A
#
# COMPACT_ATOMS: atom_id res chain seq x y z
N MET A 1 -83.76 36.37 5.10
CA MET A 1 -84.17 34.97 5.24
C MET A 1 -82.92 34.11 5.23
N HIS A 2 -82.84 33.19 6.20
CA HIS A 2 -81.85 32.13 6.42
C HIS A 2 -81.09 31.69 5.18
N TRP A 3 -79.77 31.43 5.27
CA TRP A 3 -79.13 30.21 4.73
C TRP A 3 -77.81 29.92 5.48
N ILE A 4 -77.97 29.13 6.55
CA ILE A 4 -77.17 27.98 7.05
C ILE A 4 -75.63 27.99 6.89
N ASN A 5 -74.98 27.94 8.06
CA ASN A 5 -73.61 27.54 8.34
C ASN A 5 -73.31 26.08 7.93
N VAL A 6 -72.17 25.86 7.29
CA VAL A 6 -71.41 24.59 7.38
C VAL A 6 -69.99 24.94 7.83
N GLN A 7 -69.62 24.46 9.01
CA GLN A 7 -68.27 24.54 9.56
C GLN A 7 -67.33 23.62 8.75
N ILE A 8 -66.27 24.20 8.18
CA ILE A 8 -65.07 23.47 7.78
C ILE A 8 -63.99 23.86 8.77
N VAL A 9 -63.50 22.90 9.54
CA VAL A 9 -62.33 23.04 10.42
C VAL A 9 -61.07 22.89 9.56
N PRO A 10 -60.19 23.90 9.42
CA PRO A 10 -58.88 23.70 8.85
C PRO A 10 -57.91 23.24 9.95
N ALA A 11 -57.25 22.12 9.69
CA ALA A 11 -56.19 21.55 10.51
C ALA A 11 -55.02 22.53 10.68
N LEU A 12 -54.62 22.78 11.92
CA LEU A 12 -53.39 23.46 12.29
C LEU A 12 -52.19 22.57 11.94
N LEU A 13 -51.51 22.87 10.84
CA LEU A 13 -50.14 22.43 10.58
C LEU A 13 -49.18 23.35 11.35
N THR A 14 -48.77 22.92 12.54
CA THR A 14 -47.61 23.49 13.22
C THR A 14 -46.34 23.02 12.51
N ALA A 15 -45.79 23.89 11.67
CA ALA A 15 -44.46 23.70 11.08
C ALA A 15 -43.41 23.98 12.17
N SER A 16 -42.90 22.92 12.80
CA SER A 16 -41.72 23.00 13.65
C SER A 16 -40.49 23.24 12.78
N LEU A 17 -40.00 24.48 12.75
CA LEU A 17 -38.69 24.84 12.21
C LEU A 17 -37.60 24.25 13.12
N THR A 18 -37.13 23.05 12.83
CA THR A 18 -35.87 22.56 13.39
C THR A 18 -34.71 23.19 12.62
N LEU A 19 -34.17 24.26 13.19
CA LEU A 19 -32.83 24.77 12.87
C LEU A 19 -31.81 23.66 13.15
N VAL A 20 -31.39 22.95 12.09
CA VAL A 20 -30.19 22.11 12.14
C VAL A 20 -29.00 23.06 12.15
N SER A 21 -28.58 23.47 13.34
CA SER A 21 -27.29 24.11 13.53
C SER A 21 -26.23 23.08 13.15
N ALA A 22 -25.48 23.35 12.08
CA ALA A 22 -24.29 22.59 11.73
C ALA A 22 -23.27 22.79 12.85
N ALA A 23 -23.33 21.92 13.86
CA ALA A 23 -22.28 21.81 14.85
C ALA A 23 -21.03 21.35 14.10
N ALA A 24 -20.06 22.27 13.98
CA ALA A 24 -18.71 21.93 13.57
C ALA A 24 -18.26 20.74 14.42
N VAL A 25 -18.03 19.60 13.76
CA VAL A 25 -17.36 18.46 14.40
C VAL A 25 -15.95 18.94 14.70
N ALA A 26 -15.76 19.43 15.92
CA ALA A 26 -14.46 19.78 16.46
C ALA A 26 -13.60 18.53 16.40
N HIS A 27 -12.68 18.50 15.43
CA HIS A 27 -11.59 17.54 15.47
C HIS A 27 -10.78 17.84 16.73
N PRO A 28 -10.40 16.84 17.53
CA PRO A 28 -9.43 17.08 18.59
C PRO A 28 -8.19 17.73 17.97
N PRO A 29 -7.53 18.67 18.66
CA PRO A 29 -6.34 19.32 18.13
C PRO A 29 -5.36 18.21 17.73
N SER A 30 -5.05 18.15 16.43
CA SER A 30 -4.00 17.29 15.89
C SER A 30 -2.76 17.46 16.76
N ALA A 31 -2.13 16.35 17.12
CA ALA A 31 -0.92 16.31 17.93
C ALA A 31 0.08 17.38 17.44
N ALA A 32 0.24 18.43 18.24
CA ALA A 32 1.18 19.55 18.19
C ALA A 32 1.56 20.13 16.80
N PRO A 33 1.49 21.46 16.58
CA PRO A 33 1.95 22.12 15.34
C PRO A 33 3.50 22.11 15.18
N GLU A 34 4.20 21.12 15.73
CA GLU A 34 5.67 21.04 15.71
C GLU A 34 6.26 20.88 14.32
N THR A 35 5.52 20.33 13.36
CA THR A 35 6.02 20.10 11.99
C THR A 35 5.33 21.05 11.03
N GLY A 36 6.08 21.98 10.46
CA GLY A 36 5.66 22.78 9.31
C GLY A 36 6.00 22.07 8.00
N PHE A 37 5.13 22.16 7.01
CA PHE A 37 5.34 21.57 5.68
C PHE A 37 5.57 22.66 4.64
N LEU A 38 6.76 22.69 4.06
CA LEU A 38 7.10 23.64 2.99
C LEU A 38 7.03 22.92 1.64
N VAL A 39 5.96 23.12 0.88
CA VAL A 39 5.92 22.66 -0.51
C VAL A 39 6.77 23.61 -1.34
N VAL A 40 7.69 23.07 -2.14
CA VAL A 40 8.49 23.88 -3.06
C VAL A 40 8.34 23.36 -4.48
N ALA A 41 7.99 24.25 -5.40
CA ALA A 41 7.83 23.96 -6.81
C ALA A 41 8.63 24.95 -7.66
N ALA A 42 9.06 24.55 -8.86
CA ALA A 42 9.59 25.51 -9.83
C ALA A 42 8.50 26.48 -10.32
N ASP A 43 8.89 27.69 -10.70
CA ASP A 43 8.01 28.60 -11.43
C ASP A 43 7.67 28.03 -12.81
N ARG A 44 6.38 27.80 -13.02
CA ARG A 44 5.83 27.28 -14.27
C ARG A 44 5.17 28.40 -15.07
N GLY A 45 5.10 29.63 -14.60
CA GLY A 45 4.22 30.67 -15.15
C GLY A 45 2.79 30.55 -14.63
N PHE A 46 1.93 31.52 -14.95
CA PHE A 46 0.65 31.72 -14.28
C PHE A 46 -0.21 30.45 -14.15
N GLN A 47 -0.66 29.84 -15.25
CA GLN A 47 -1.52 28.67 -15.19
C GLN A 47 -0.87 27.49 -14.45
N GLY A 48 0.41 27.21 -14.71
CA GLY A 48 1.13 26.13 -14.05
C GLY A 48 1.36 26.37 -12.56
N ASN A 49 1.45 27.63 -12.12
CA ASN A 49 1.54 27.97 -10.69
C ASN A 49 0.17 27.84 -10.01
N GLU A 50 -0.92 28.22 -10.67
CA GLU A 50 -2.27 28.02 -10.14
C GLU A 50 -2.60 26.53 -9.97
N GLU A 51 -2.19 25.66 -10.89
CA GLU A 51 -2.31 24.20 -10.71
C GLU A 51 -1.62 23.69 -9.44
N ILE A 52 -0.44 24.25 -9.10
CA ILE A 52 0.26 23.90 -7.86
C ILE A 52 -0.49 24.44 -6.64
N ARG A 53 -1.04 25.66 -6.72
CA ARG A 53 -1.84 26.26 -5.62
C ARG A 53 -3.11 25.46 -5.36
N ASP A 54 -3.82 25.07 -6.41
CA ASP A 54 -5.03 24.25 -6.31
C ASP A 54 -4.73 22.89 -5.68
N ALA A 55 -3.64 22.23 -6.10
CA ALA A 55 -3.22 20.96 -5.50
C ALA A 55 -2.76 21.09 -4.04
N PHE A 56 -2.16 22.23 -3.68
CA PHE A 56 -1.68 22.55 -2.34
C PHE A 56 -2.81 22.87 -1.34
N GLU A 57 -3.96 23.31 -1.82
CA GLU A 57 -5.06 23.83 -1.00
C GLU A 57 -5.50 22.86 0.11
N LEU A 58 -5.62 21.56 -0.21
CA LEU A 58 -6.01 20.55 0.77
C LEU A 58 -4.98 20.42 1.90
N LEU A 59 -3.69 20.48 1.58
CA LEU A 59 -2.62 20.42 2.57
C LEU A 59 -2.65 21.65 3.48
N ALA A 60 -2.78 22.85 2.89
CA ALA A 60 -2.85 24.11 3.62
C ALA A 60 -4.05 24.18 4.60
N ARG A 61 -5.19 23.59 4.21
CA ARG A 61 -6.39 23.55 5.05
C ARG A 61 -6.29 22.55 6.20
N THR A 62 -5.40 21.55 6.11
CA THR A 62 -5.36 20.42 7.06
C THR A 62 -4.08 20.34 7.88
N ARG A 63 -3.02 21.06 7.50
CA ARG A 63 -1.70 21.05 8.13
C ARG A 63 -1.13 22.47 8.21
N ASN A 64 -0.19 22.70 9.13
CA ASN A 64 0.66 23.90 9.10
C ASN A 64 1.57 23.81 7.87
N ALA A 65 1.18 24.45 6.78
CA ALA A 65 1.87 24.33 5.50
C ALA A 65 1.99 25.67 4.77
N ALA A 66 3.08 25.83 4.02
CA ALA A 66 3.36 26.99 3.19
C ALA A 66 3.89 26.55 1.82
N LEU A 67 3.72 27.41 0.80
CA LEU A 67 4.16 27.17 -0.57
C LEU A 67 5.26 28.16 -0.96
N GLY A 68 6.40 27.65 -1.40
CA GLY A 68 7.49 28.41 -2.01
C GLY A 68 7.61 28.13 -3.51
N VAL A 69 7.84 29.19 -4.31
CA VAL A 69 8.05 29.07 -5.76
C VAL A 69 9.49 29.41 -6.10
N ALA A 70 10.20 28.47 -6.71
CA ALA A 70 11.60 28.60 -7.10
C ALA A 70 11.75 29.21 -8.50
N THR A 71 12.49 30.31 -8.58
CA THR A 71 12.75 31.08 -9.82
C THR A 71 14.24 31.24 -10.06
N ASP A 72 14.87 32.10 -9.27
CA ASP A 72 16.30 32.43 -9.25
C ASP A 72 16.70 32.85 -7.83
N GLU A 73 17.74 33.66 -7.65
CA GLU A 73 18.15 34.17 -6.33
C GLU A 73 17.02 34.88 -5.54
N ARG A 74 15.99 35.42 -6.23
CA ARG A 74 14.79 35.99 -5.60
C ARG A 74 14.00 34.95 -4.79
N THR A 75 14.19 33.66 -5.05
CA THR A 75 13.63 32.54 -4.27
C THR A 75 13.98 32.67 -2.77
N ARG A 76 15.11 33.30 -2.43
CA ARG A 76 15.53 33.50 -1.04
C ARG A 76 14.48 34.24 -0.20
N GLU A 77 13.83 35.27 -0.77
CA GLU A 77 12.80 36.04 -0.06
C GLU A 77 11.52 35.22 0.13
N SER A 78 11.06 34.54 -0.92
CA SER A 78 9.89 33.66 -0.84
C SER A 78 10.06 32.53 0.19
N LEU A 79 11.24 31.90 0.25
CA LEU A 79 11.53 30.87 1.26
C LEU A 79 11.53 31.47 2.67
N ARG A 80 12.10 32.66 2.86
CA ARG A 80 12.12 33.34 4.17
C ARG A 80 10.71 33.63 4.67
N GLU A 81 9.84 34.17 3.83
CA GLU A 81 8.43 34.45 4.17
C GLU A 81 7.65 33.18 4.51
N ALA A 82 7.82 32.13 3.70
CA ALA A 82 7.17 30.85 3.93
C ALA A 82 7.63 30.21 5.25
N LEU A 83 8.94 30.22 5.54
CA LEU A 83 9.49 29.73 6.80
C LEU A 83 9.03 30.56 8.01
N GLY A 84 8.96 31.89 7.87
CA GLY A 84 8.42 32.78 8.90
C GLY A 84 6.96 32.45 9.22
N THR A 85 6.14 32.28 8.18
CA THR A 85 4.74 31.86 8.32
C THR A 85 4.62 30.52 9.06
N LEU A 86 5.44 29.51 8.71
CA LEU A 86 5.41 28.22 9.40
C LEU A 86 5.79 28.35 10.88
N ALA A 87 6.81 29.17 11.18
CA ALA A 87 7.28 29.42 12.54
C ALA A 87 6.23 30.17 13.39
N GLU A 88 5.56 31.17 12.82
CA GLU A 88 4.46 31.91 13.46
C GLU A 88 3.28 30.99 13.80
N HIS A 89 3.02 30.00 12.95
CA HIS A 89 2.03 28.95 13.20
C HIS A 89 2.55 27.81 14.10
N GLY A 90 3.70 27.99 14.75
CA GLY A 90 4.20 27.10 15.81
C GLY A 90 5.11 25.96 15.37
N ALA A 91 5.58 25.96 14.11
CA ALA A 91 6.52 24.95 13.63
C ALA A 91 7.82 24.96 14.46
N ARG A 92 8.25 23.78 14.91
CA ARG A 92 9.54 23.54 15.58
C ARG A 92 10.56 22.86 14.66
N ARG A 93 10.10 22.27 13.57
CA ARG A 93 10.89 21.75 12.46
C ARG A 93 10.11 21.91 11.15
N VAL A 94 10.81 21.88 10.03
CA VAL A 94 10.21 21.98 8.70
C VAL A 94 10.56 20.74 7.88
N VAL A 95 9.56 20.20 7.19
CA VAL A 95 9.71 19.16 6.18
C VAL A 95 9.41 19.78 4.83
N VAL A 96 10.40 19.79 3.95
CA VAL A 96 10.26 20.29 2.59
C VAL A 96 9.70 19.19 1.72
N LEU A 97 8.61 19.48 1.00
CA LEU A 97 7.95 18.59 0.04
C LEU A 97 8.34 19.04 -1.37
N PRO A 98 9.31 18.38 -2.03
CA PRO A 98 9.81 18.83 -3.32
C PRO A 98 8.84 18.42 -4.44
N ALA A 99 8.07 19.39 -4.93
CA ALA A 99 7.10 19.22 -6.00
C ALA A 99 7.80 19.18 -7.38
N PHE A 100 8.70 18.20 -7.52
CA PHE A 100 9.59 17.99 -8.67
C PHE A 100 9.50 16.54 -9.13
N VAL A 101 9.71 16.31 -10.43
CA VAL A 101 9.79 14.93 -10.98
C VAL A 101 11.17 14.32 -10.73
N SER A 102 12.24 15.12 -10.71
CA SER A 102 13.60 14.65 -10.45
C SER A 102 14.21 15.35 -9.25
N ALA A 103 14.93 14.59 -8.42
CA ALA A 103 15.70 15.11 -7.31
C ALA A 103 16.95 15.92 -7.76
N SER A 104 17.33 15.77 -9.03
CA SER A 104 18.46 16.43 -9.70
C SER A 104 18.05 17.70 -10.46
N ASP A 105 16.82 18.20 -10.27
CA ASP A 105 16.38 19.45 -10.87
C ASP A 105 17.20 20.65 -10.35
N ALA A 106 17.63 21.54 -11.26
CA ALA A 106 18.47 22.69 -10.94
C ALA A 106 17.79 23.70 -9.99
N GLN A 107 16.46 23.87 -10.09
CA GLN A 107 15.71 24.73 -9.18
C GLN A 107 15.60 24.10 -7.79
N LEU A 108 15.48 22.77 -7.71
CA LEU A 108 15.55 22.08 -6.43
C LEU A 108 16.94 22.16 -5.80
N ALA A 109 18.00 22.08 -6.60
CA ALA A 109 19.38 22.28 -6.13
C ALA A 109 19.59 23.72 -5.58
N LEU A 110 19.04 24.73 -6.26
CA LEU A 110 19.02 26.11 -5.78
C LEU A 110 18.30 26.22 -4.43
N VAL A 111 17.11 25.64 -4.30
CA VAL A 111 16.33 25.65 -3.04
C VAL A 111 17.10 24.99 -1.90
N LYS A 112 17.73 23.83 -2.14
CA LYS A 112 18.57 23.14 -1.15
C LYS A 112 19.73 24.03 -0.68
N ARG A 113 20.42 24.71 -1.61
CA ARG A 113 21.49 25.65 -1.28
C ARG A 113 20.96 26.82 -0.45
N LEU A 114 19.90 27.49 -0.90
CA LEU A 114 19.34 28.66 -0.23
C LEU A 114 18.83 28.35 1.18
N LEU A 115 18.22 27.16 1.39
CA LEU A 115 17.80 26.73 2.72
C LEU A 115 18.99 26.43 3.63
N ALA A 116 20.07 25.84 3.11
CA ALA A 116 21.30 25.60 3.85
C ALA A 116 22.06 26.89 4.21
N GLU A 117 22.00 27.91 3.34
CA GLU A 117 22.54 29.25 3.59
C GLU A 117 21.66 30.08 4.55
N SER A 118 20.38 29.72 4.70
CA SER A 118 19.47 30.51 5.53
C SER A 118 19.83 30.40 7.00
N GLU A 119 19.77 31.52 7.72
CA GLU A 119 19.85 31.54 9.20
C GLU A 119 18.58 30.97 9.86
N ALA A 120 17.82 30.13 9.16
CA ALA A 120 16.55 29.59 9.65
C ALA A 120 16.77 28.88 10.99
N ARG A 121 16.03 29.32 12.00
CA ARG A 121 16.11 28.80 13.38
C ARG A 121 15.45 27.42 13.55
N LEU A 122 14.83 26.89 12.49
CA LEU A 122 14.09 25.63 12.50
C LEU A 122 14.89 24.55 11.76
N PRO A 123 15.08 23.35 12.34
CA PRO A 123 15.63 22.20 11.62
C PRO A 123 14.82 21.89 10.36
N VAL A 124 15.50 21.80 9.23
CA VAL A 124 14.91 21.49 7.92
C VAL A 124 15.28 20.07 7.49
N SER A 125 14.31 19.33 6.98
CA SER A 125 14.50 18.02 6.35
C SER A 125 13.73 17.95 5.04
N PHE A 126 14.06 17.02 4.16
CA PHE A 126 13.41 16.85 2.86
C PHE A 126 12.66 15.53 2.80
N ALA A 127 11.42 15.58 2.35
CA ALA A 127 10.64 14.41 1.95
C ALA A 127 11.06 13.93 0.55
N THR A 128 10.54 12.78 0.16
CA THR A 128 10.72 12.22 -1.19
C THR A 128 10.09 13.13 -2.24
N THR A 129 10.74 13.30 -3.40
CA THR A 129 10.18 14.09 -4.50
C THR A 129 8.93 13.43 -5.09
N PHE A 130 8.09 14.19 -5.80
CA PHE A 130 6.91 13.60 -6.47
C PHE A 130 7.31 12.47 -7.41
N GLY A 131 8.33 12.66 -8.27
CA GLY A 131 8.74 11.63 -9.24
C GLY A 131 9.48 10.42 -8.66
N ASP A 132 9.86 10.45 -7.39
CA ASP A 132 10.34 9.27 -6.67
C ASP A 132 9.20 8.47 -5.99
N SER A 133 7.97 9.01 -6.01
CA SER A 133 6.82 8.36 -5.41
C SER A 133 6.12 7.37 -6.34
N TYR A 134 5.48 6.34 -5.78
CA TYR A 134 4.62 5.46 -6.57
C TYR A 134 3.41 6.18 -7.19
N LEU A 135 3.02 7.34 -6.62
CA LEU A 135 1.92 8.15 -7.12
C LEU A 135 2.29 8.83 -8.45
N ALA A 136 3.56 9.19 -8.67
CA ALA A 136 4.03 9.62 -9.98
C ALA A 136 4.03 8.48 -11.01
N VAL A 137 4.46 7.27 -10.60
CA VAL A 137 4.36 6.08 -11.46
C VAL A 137 2.91 5.81 -11.85
N GLU A 138 1.99 5.88 -10.90
CA GLU A 138 0.56 5.64 -11.13
C GLU A 138 -0.10 6.76 -11.96
N ALA A 139 0.35 8.01 -11.82
CA ALA A 139 -0.08 9.13 -12.66
C ALA A 139 0.38 8.95 -14.12
N LEU A 140 1.60 8.48 -14.35
CA LEU A 140 2.08 8.15 -15.69
C LEU A 140 1.35 6.94 -16.27
N ALA A 141 1.15 5.89 -15.47
CA ALA A 141 0.42 4.69 -15.87
C ALA A 141 -1.03 4.99 -16.26
N GLU A 142 -1.67 6.02 -15.68
CA GLU A 142 -2.99 6.49 -16.11
C GLU A 142 -3.01 6.92 -17.58
N GLY A 143 -1.97 7.64 -18.02
CA GLY A 143 -1.82 7.98 -19.44
C GLY A 143 -1.67 6.75 -20.33
N PHE A 144 -0.98 5.72 -19.85
CA PHE A 144 -0.88 4.45 -20.56
C PHE A 144 -2.20 3.68 -20.61
N ARG A 145 -3.07 3.80 -19.59
CA ARG A 145 -4.41 3.20 -19.63
C ARG A 145 -5.36 3.93 -20.57
N ALA A 146 -5.14 5.22 -20.80
CA ALA A 146 -5.90 5.99 -21.77
C ALA A 146 -5.53 5.65 -23.24
N VAL A 147 -4.41 4.94 -23.46
CA VAL A 147 -4.02 4.45 -24.78
C VAL A 147 -4.97 3.34 -25.22
N ARG A 148 -5.52 3.49 -26.43
CA ARG A 148 -6.30 2.44 -27.08
C ARG A 148 -5.35 1.35 -27.59
N GLU A 149 -5.59 0.10 -27.21
CA GLU A 149 -4.79 -1.07 -27.62
C GLU A 149 -3.28 -0.89 -27.38
N PRO A 150 -2.83 -0.79 -26.11
CA PRO A 150 -1.43 -0.49 -25.78
C PRO A 150 -0.45 -1.59 -26.22
N LYS A 151 -0.90 -2.84 -26.31
CA LYS A 151 -0.05 -3.98 -26.64
C LYS A 151 0.58 -3.83 -28.03
N GLY A 152 1.91 -3.97 -28.10
CA GLY A 152 2.68 -3.84 -29.35
C GLY A 152 2.94 -2.41 -29.81
N ARG A 153 2.33 -1.40 -29.19
CA ARG A 153 2.60 0.02 -29.49
C ARG A 153 3.97 0.43 -28.94
N ARG A 154 4.63 1.37 -29.62
CA ARG A 154 5.81 2.09 -29.11
C ARG A 154 5.37 3.31 -28.32
N VAL A 155 5.96 3.51 -27.14
CA VAL A 155 5.69 4.67 -26.27
C VAL A 155 6.96 5.48 -26.07
N ILE A 156 6.81 6.80 -26.13
CA ILE A 156 7.87 7.77 -25.84
C ILE A 156 7.37 8.68 -24.71
N VAL A 157 7.94 8.54 -23.52
CA VAL A 157 7.64 9.42 -22.39
C VAL A 157 8.54 10.65 -22.48
N VAL A 158 7.93 11.83 -22.56
CA VAL A 158 8.66 13.09 -22.73
C VAL A 158 8.71 13.86 -21.42
N GLY A 159 9.93 14.05 -20.92
CA GLY A 159 10.23 14.84 -19.73
C GLY A 159 10.60 16.29 -20.03
N TYR A 160 10.83 17.05 -18.97
CA TYR A 160 11.26 18.44 -19.03
C TYR A 160 12.27 18.72 -17.91
N GLY A 161 13.41 19.32 -18.26
CA GLY A 161 14.47 19.64 -17.30
C GLY A 161 15.84 19.74 -17.95
N ASP A 162 16.86 20.13 -17.18
CA ASP A 162 18.24 20.16 -17.66
C ASP A 162 18.88 18.77 -17.65
N ALA A 163 18.82 18.08 -18.80
CA ALA A 163 19.35 16.73 -18.93
C ALA A 163 20.87 16.66 -19.15
N SER A 164 21.60 17.78 -19.06
CA SER A 164 23.05 17.83 -19.34
C SER A 164 23.89 16.85 -18.51
N SER A 165 23.49 16.54 -17.28
CA SER A 165 24.15 15.56 -16.39
C SER A 165 23.74 14.10 -16.62
N GLY A 166 22.71 13.84 -17.43
CA GLY A 166 22.12 12.52 -17.64
C GLY A 166 21.33 11.95 -16.45
N GLU A 167 21.35 12.58 -15.27
CA GLU A 167 20.59 12.12 -14.09
C GLU A 167 19.08 12.24 -14.31
N ILE A 168 18.64 13.40 -14.80
CA ILE A 168 17.22 13.65 -15.12
C ILE A 168 16.72 12.63 -16.15
N GLN A 169 17.52 12.29 -17.16
CA GLN A 169 17.16 11.25 -18.13
C GLN A 169 16.93 9.89 -17.45
N ARG A 170 17.81 9.47 -16.52
CA ARG A 170 17.68 8.21 -15.77
C ARG A 170 16.43 8.18 -14.87
N ASP A 171 16.05 9.30 -14.28
CA ASP A 171 14.84 9.40 -13.45
C ASP A 171 13.57 9.13 -14.28
N TRP A 172 13.50 9.70 -15.49
CA TRP A 172 12.41 9.43 -16.41
C TRP A 172 12.42 8.00 -16.93
N GLU A 173 13.60 7.44 -17.26
CA GLU A 173 13.73 6.03 -17.66
C GLU A 173 13.20 5.10 -16.57
N ARG A 174 13.56 5.36 -15.30
CA ARG A 174 13.05 4.61 -14.14
C ARG A 174 11.53 4.72 -14.03
N LEU A 175 10.99 5.93 -14.07
CA LEU A 175 9.55 6.18 -13.99
C LEU A 175 8.78 5.49 -15.11
N ALA A 176 9.24 5.66 -16.36
CA ALA A 176 8.61 5.07 -17.54
C ALA A 176 8.65 3.54 -17.51
N ALA A 177 9.79 2.94 -17.14
CA ALA A 177 9.92 1.49 -17.02
C ALA A 177 8.95 0.91 -15.98
N ARG A 178 8.78 1.59 -14.83
CA ARG A 178 7.84 1.17 -13.78
C ARG A 178 6.39 1.33 -14.18
N ALA A 179 6.05 2.46 -14.80
CA ALA A 179 4.68 2.74 -15.22
C ALA A 179 4.24 1.81 -16.36
N ALA A 180 5.16 1.40 -17.23
CA ALA A 180 4.86 0.55 -18.39
C ALA A 180 4.76 -0.95 -18.08
N GLU A 181 5.14 -1.38 -16.87
CA GLU A 181 5.14 -2.79 -16.47
C GLU A 181 3.74 -3.40 -16.63
N GLY A 182 3.61 -4.45 -17.45
CA GLY A 182 2.34 -5.15 -17.68
C GLY A 182 1.46 -4.59 -18.81
N PHE A 183 1.83 -3.50 -19.48
CA PHE A 183 1.06 -2.95 -20.62
C PHE A 183 1.36 -3.63 -21.96
N GLY A 184 2.48 -4.35 -22.08
CA GLY A 184 2.84 -5.08 -23.30
C GLY A 184 3.27 -4.19 -24.47
N PHE A 185 3.75 -2.97 -24.21
CA PHE A 185 4.37 -2.12 -25.23
C PHE A 185 5.56 -2.82 -25.91
N SER A 186 5.75 -2.59 -27.21
CA SER A 186 6.89 -3.14 -27.96
C SER A 186 8.20 -2.42 -27.62
N SER A 187 8.12 -1.14 -27.23
CA SER A 187 9.24 -0.39 -26.67
C SER A 187 8.73 0.78 -25.82
N VAL A 188 9.52 1.13 -24.80
CA VAL A 188 9.32 2.30 -23.96
C VAL A 188 10.62 3.09 -23.99
N ARG A 189 10.57 4.28 -24.59
CA ARG A 189 11.70 5.21 -24.64
C ARG A 189 11.37 6.47 -23.88
N THR A 190 12.40 7.20 -23.48
CA THR A 190 12.26 8.48 -22.79
C THR A 190 13.13 9.52 -23.46
N ALA A 191 12.66 10.75 -23.47
CA ALA A 191 13.43 11.89 -23.95
C ALA A 191 13.10 13.11 -23.09
N VAL A 192 14.10 13.87 -22.67
CA VAL A 192 13.91 15.04 -21.81
C VAL A 192 14.14 16.32 -22.61
N TRP A 193 13.14 17.20 -22.62
CA TRP A 193 13.24 18.50 -23.26
C TRP A 193 13.97 19.50 -22.37
N ASN A 194 15.04 20.12 -22.88
CA ASN A 194 15.80 21.10 -22.11
C ASN A 194 15.12 22.48 -22.06
N SER A 195 15.04 23.04 -20.85
CA SER A 195 14.30 24.25 -20.49
C SER A 195 15.02 25.57 -20.79
N GLY A 196 16.31 25.54 -21.16
CA GLY A 196 17.11 26.75 -21.36
C GLY A 196 16.91 27.48 -22.70
N ARG A 197 17.54 28.67 -22.83
CA ARG A 197 17.32 29.63 -23.94
C ARG A 197 18.56 30.01 -24.77
N SER A 198 19.76 29.56 -24.37
CA SER A 198 21.02 29.64 -25.14
C SER A 198 20.97 28.89 -26.49
N ALA A 199 21.92 29.20 -27.37
CA ALA A 199 22.11 28.50 -28.65
C ALA A 199 22.32 26.98 -28.49
N GLU A 200 22.96 26.59 -27.39
CA GLU A 200 23.17 25.20 -27.00
C GLU A 200 21.85 24.47 -26.73
N TYR A 201 20.88 25.14 -26.11
CA TYR A 201 19.55 24.58 -25.90
C TYR A 201 18.75 24.47 -27.18
N ARG A 202 18.90 25.41 -28.14
CA ARG A 202 18.30 25.25 -29.47
C ARG A 202 18.85 24.02 -30.19
N ALA A 203 20.17 23.80 -30.14
CA ALA A 203 20.78 22.60 -30.69
C ALA A 203 20.31 21.31 -29.97
N GLN A 204 20.12 21.36 -28.65
CA GLN A 204 19.52 20.23 -27.90
C GLN A 204 18.04 19.99 -28.25
N GLN A 205 17.26 21.04 -28.53
CA GLN A 205 15.88 20.90 -29.00
C GLN A 205 15.80 20.28 -30.39
N GLU A 206 16.71 20.65 -31.30
CA GLU A 206 16.81 19.97 -32.60
C GLU A 206 17.24 18.51 -32.44
N ARG A 207 18.21 18.20 -31.55
CA ARG A 207 18.55 16.81 -31.20
C ARG A 207 17.35 16.03 -30.63
N PHE A 208 16.57 16.64 -29.74
CA PHE A 208 15.34 16.05 -29.22
C PHE A 208 14.34 15.75 -30.35
N LYS A 209 14.15 16.68 -31.30
CA LYS A 209 13.27 16.45 -32.45
C LYS A 209 13.78 15.32 -33.34
N GLU A 210 15.09 15.23 -33.54
CA GLU A 210 15.72 14.14 -34.29
C GLU A 210 15.54 12.79 -33.56
N GLU A 211 15.70 12.74 -32.24
CA GLU A 211 15.45 11.54 -31.42
C GLU A 211 13.99 11.12 -31.47
N LEU A 212 13.06 12.07 -31.32
CA LEU A 212 11.62 11.84 -31.40
C LEU A 212 11.22 11.36 -32.80
N ALA A 213 11.76 11.97 -33.85
CA ALA A 213 11.55 11.55 -35.24
C ALA A 213 12.19 10.18 -35.52
N ALA A 214 13.37 9.89 -34.98
CA ALA A 214 14.03 8.59 -35.10
C ALA A 214 13.22 7.48 -34.43
N ALA A 215 12.62 7.76 -33.28
CA ALA A 215 11.73 6.83 -32.59
C ALA A 215 10.40 6.58 -33.34
N ALA A 216 10.01 7.49 -34.24
CA ALA A 216 8.83 7.39 -35.10
C ALA A 216 9.08 6.78 -36.49
N ARG A 217 10.30 6.32 -36.80
CA ARG A 217 10.63 5.70 -38.10
C ARG A 217 9.95 4.33 -38.27
N ASP A 218 9.84 3.89 -39.53
CA ASP A 218 9.33 2.59 -39.98
C ASP A 218 7.79 2.44 -40.07
N GLY A 219 7.05 3.54 -40.16
CA GLY A 219 5.60 3.52 -40.42
C GLY A 219 4.72 3.16 -39.21
N GLU A 220 5.33 2.94 -38.05
CA GLU A 220 4.64 2.76 -36.78
C GLU A 220 4.18 4.12 -36.22
N ARG A 221 2.98 4.19 -35.64
CA ARG A 221 2.44 5.40 -35.00
C ARG A 221 2.82 5.41 -33.51
N PRO A 222 3.94 6.03 -33.09
CA PRO A 222 4.30 6.05 -31.68
C PRO A 222 3.30 6.89 -30.88
N ILE A 223 3.22 6.60 -29.59
CA ILE A 223 2.45 7.38 -28.63
C ILE A 223 3.43 8.21 -27.83
N VAL A 224 3.26 9.52 -27.89
CA VAL A 224 4.03 10.48 -27.10
C VAL A 224 3.25 10.83 -25.86
N VAL A 225 3.85 10.62 -24.69
CA VAL A 225 3.21 10.86 -23.38
C VAL A 225 4.04 11.90 -22.63
N PRO A 226 3.69 13.19 -22.66
CA PRO A 226 4.35 14.19 -21.83
C PRO A 226 4.10 13.89 -20.35
N PHE A 227 5.16 13.87 -19.55
CA PHE A 227 5.10 13.74 -18.11
C PHE A 227 6.10 14.70 -17.48
N HIS A 228 5.63 15.89 -17.09
CA HIS A 228 6.49 16.98 -16.64
C HIS A 228 5.77 17.92 -15.67
N LEU A 229 6.58 18.72 -14.96
CA LEU A 229 6.16 19.92 -14.24
C LEU A 229 6.80 21.18 -14.87
N GLY A 230 6.98 21.16 -16.21
CA GLY A 230 7.55 22.27 -16.97
C GLY A 230 6.64 23.50 -17.15
N ARG A 231 7.13 24.48 -17.93
CA ARG A 231 6.47 25.79 -18.15
C ARG A 231 5.07 25.65 -18.74
N LYS A 232 4.15 26.43 -18.19
CA LYS A 232 2.74 26.59 -18.56
C LYS A 232 2.25 27.98 -18.11
N ALA A 233 2.54 29.02 -18.90
CA ALA A 233 2.02 30.35 -18.59
C ALA A 233 0.51 30.43 -18.87
N ASP A 234 0.12 29.90 -20.02
CA ASP A 234 -1.26 29.64 -20.45
C ASP A 234 -1.27 28.43 -21.40
N SER A 235 -2.41 28.11 -22.01
CA SER A 235 -2.57 26.98 -22.92
C SER A 235 -1.72 27.09 -24.20
N MET A 236 -1.42 28.31 -24.67
CA MET A 236 -0.66 28.59 -25.89
C MET A 236 0.85 28.67 -25.63
N MET A 237 1.23 29.18 -24.46
CA MET A 237 2.58 29.35 -23.94
C MET A 237 2.94 28.26 -22.92
N SER A 238 2.66 27.00 -23.30
CA SER A 238 2.98 25.81 -22.53
C SER A 238 4.03 24.94 -23.22
N PHE A 239 4.72 24.11 -22.43
CA PHE A 239 5.57 23.07 -22.97
C PHE A 239 4.76 22.07 -23.82
N ASP A 240 3.54 21.71 -23.43
CA ASP A 240 2.66 20.86 -24.23
C ASP A 240 2.36 21.45 -25.61
N ALA A 241 2.09 22.76 -25.69
CA ALA A 241 1.88 23.44 -26.97
C ALA A 241 3.16 23.44 -27.83
N ALA A 242 4.34 23.57 -27.21
CA ALA A 242 5.62 23.45 -27.91
C ALA A 242 5.88 22.03 -28.40
N LEU A 243 5.63 21.02 -27.57
CA LEU A 243 5.78 19.62 -27.91
C LEU A 243 4.85 19.22 -29.05
N LYS A 244 3.57 19.62 -29.01
CA LYS A 244 2.61 19.39 -30.10
C LYS A 244 3.10 19.90 -31.45
N ARG A 245 3.74 21.07 -31.48
CA ARG A 245 4.33 21.63 -32.72
C ARG A 245 5.58 20.88 -33.18
N ALA A 246 6.24 20.16 -32.29
CA ALA A 246 7.45 19.38 -32.55
C ALA A 246 7.19 17.89 -32.81
N LEU A 247 5.93 17.43 -32.72
CA LEU A 247 5.58 16.02 -32.94
C LEU A 247 5.91 15.59 -34.39
N PRO A 248 6.47 14.39 -34.58
CA PRO A 248 6.67 13.84 -35.91
C PRO A 248 5.32 13.49 -36.55
N THR A 249 5.26 13.53 -37.89
CA THR A 249 4.06 13.19 -38.66
C THR A 249 3.57 11.79 -38.31
N GLY A 250 2.30 11.68 -37.93
CA GLY A 250 1.65 10.40 -37.60
C GLY A 250 1.80 9.93 -36.16
N ALA A 251 2.53 10.66 -35.30
CA ALA A 251 2.55 10.40 -33.86
C ALA A 251 1.22 10.79 -33.20
N GLU A 252 0.78 9.95 -32.26
CA GLU A 252 -0.33 10.24 -31.37
C GLU A 252 0.21 10.85 -30.07
N ILE A 253 -0.53 11.77 -29.44
CA ILE A 253 -0.14 12.36 -28.16
C ILE A 253 -1.22 12.09 -27.11
N ALA A 254 -0.82 11.55 -25.96
CA ALA A 254 -1.68 11.34 -24.80
C ALA A 254 -1.27 12.34 -23.71
N LEU A 255 -1.94 13.49 -23.67
CA LEU A 255 -1.64 14.55 -22.71
C LEU A 255 -1.99 14.12 -21.29
N LEU A 256 -1.09 14.44 -20.37
CA LEU A 256 -1.31 14.29 -18.94
C LEU A 256 -1.13 15.64 -18.27
N GLU A 257 -1.79 15.81 -17.12
CA GLU A 257 -1.66 16.99 -16.29
C GLU A 257 -1.19 16.55 -14.90
N PRO A 258 0.11 16.24 -14.70
CA PRO A 258 0.57 15.67 -13.44
C PRO A 258 0.25 16.55 -12.24
N ALA A 259 0.48 17.86 -12.32
CA ALA A 259 0.18 18.82 -11.25
C ALA A 259 -1.32 18.93 -10.94
N GLY A 260 -2.18 18.85 -11.97
CA GLY A 260 -3.64 18.88 -11.83
C GLY A 260 -4.26 17.53 -11.49
N SER A 261 -3.46 16.47 -11.39
CA SER A 261 -3.95 15.12 -11.12
C SER A 261 -4.24 14.90 -9.62
N PRO A 262 -5.25 14.07 -9.27
CA PRO A 262 -5.46 13.67 -7.88
C PRO A 262 -4.25 12.99 -7.23
N ALA A 263 -3.36 12.38 -8.03
CA ALA A 263 -2.15 11.73 -7.53
C ALA A 263 -1.16 12.73 -6.92
N PHE A 264 -1.09 13.96 -7.43
CA PHE A 264 -0.15 14.97 -6.98
C PHE A 264 -0.54 15.56 -5.62
N SER A 265 -1.82 15.92 -5.44
CA SER A 265 -2.33 16.36 -4.13
C SER A 265 -2.32 15.21 -3.10
N THR A 266 -2.62 13.97 -3.55
CA THR A 266 -2.48 12.77 -2.70
C THR A 266 -1.03 12.56 -2.25
N TRP A 267 -0.05 12.81 -3.11
CA TRP A 267 1.38 12.71 -2.77
C TRP A 267 1.77 13.72 -1.70
N MET A 268 1.35 14.99 -1.83
CA MET A 268 1.62 16.00 -0.80
C MET A 268 1.06 15.58 0.57
N MET A 269 -0.19 15.12 0.59
CA MET A 269 -0.81 14.63 1.82
C MET A 269 -0.15 13.36 2.36
N ARG A 270 0.32 12.46 1.48
CA ARG A 270 1.04 11.25 1.86
C ARG A 270 2.37 11.55 2.53
N GLU A 271 3.17 12.42 1.94
CA GLU A 271 4.46 12.83 2.53
C GLU A 271 4.23 13.60 3.83
N ALA A 272 3.19 14.43 3.92
CA ALA A 272 2.83 15.07 5.18
C ALA A 272 2.45 14.05 6.27
N ASN A 273 1.68 13.02 5.93
CA ASN A 273 1.32 11.94 6.86
C ASN A 273 2.53 11.06 7.26
N ARG A 274 3.47 10.82 6.33
CA ARG A 274 4.70 10.05 6.60
C ARG A 274 5.64 10.76 7.56
N HIS A 275 5.70 12.09 7.47
CA HIS A 275 6.62 12.88 8.26
C HIS A 275 5.98 13.51 9.50
N ALA A 276 4.66 13.41 9.69
CA ALA A 276 3.97 13.79 10.92
C ALA A 276 3.98 12.62 11.93
N PRO A 277 4.08 12.90 13.25
CA PRO A 277 3.84 11.88 14.26
C PRO A 277 2.39 11.38 14.15
N LEU A 278 2.20 10.08 14.26
CA LEU A 278 0.88 9.46 14.23
C LEU A 278 0.22 9.59 15.61
N ALA A 279 -0.91 10.30 15.70
CA ALA A 279 -1.63 10.43 16.96
C ALA A 279 -2.36 9.11 17.33
N PRO A 280 -2.70 8.90 18.63
CA PRO A 280 -3.53 7.77 19.03
C PRO A 280 -4.83 7.71 18.23
N GLY A 281 -5.14 6.54 17.67
CA GLY A 281 -6.32 6.33 16.85
C GLY A 281 -6.20 6.79 15.39
N GLU A 282 -5.08 7.35 14.94
CA GLU A 282 -4.85 7.64 13.50
C GLU A 282 -4.31 6.42 12.72
N LEU A 283 -3.97 5.33 13.40
CA LEU A 283 -3.62 4.07 12.76
C LEU A 283 -4.86 3.28 12.36
N GLY A 284 -5.02 3.04 11.07
CA GLY A 284 -5.98 2.09 10.52
C GLY A 284 -5.41 0.68 10.41
N VAL A 285 -6.27 -0.32 10.47
CA VAL A 285 -5.91 -1.73 10.30
C VAL A 285 -6.85 -2.36 9.28
N VAL A 286 -6.29 -2.97 8.24
CA VAL A 286 -7.04 -3.85 7.34
C VAL A 286 -6.69 -5.28 7.69
N VAL A 287 -7.66 -6.03 8.21
CA VAL A 287 -7.54 -7.48 8.39
C VAL A 287 -7.91 -8.14 7.06
N LEU A 288 -6.90 -8.56 6.31
CA LEU A 288 -7.05 -9.20 5.02
C LEU A 288 -6.98 -10.73 5.18
N ALA A 289 -8.09 -11.42 4.97
CA ALA A 289 -8.19 -12.87 5.07
C ALA A 289 -8.90 -13.43 3.83
N HIS A 290 -8.70 -14.72 3.52
CA HIS A 290 -9.34 -15.37 2.37
C HIS A 290 -10.86 -15.13 2.32
N GLY A 291 -11.54 -15.31 3.45
CA GLY A 291 -13.00 -15.24 3.53
C GLY A 291 -13.68 -16.51 3.05
N ALA A 292 -14.91 -16.75 3.49
CA ALA A 292 -15.79 -17.74 2.88
C ALA A 292 -17.24 -17.28 3.04
N ASP A 293 -18.12 -18.13 3.57
CA ASP A 293 -19.49 -17.76 3.90
C ASP A 293 -19.58 -16.78 5.08
N TYR A 294 -20.80 -16.33 5.37
CA TYR A 294 -21.10 -15.41 6.45
C TYR A 294 -20.56 -15.90 7.80
N HIS A 295 -20.85 -17.15 8.19
CA HIS A 295 -20.44 -17.68 9.49
C HIS A 295 -18.92 -17.80 9.61
N TRP A 296 -18.25 -18.17 8.52
CA TRP A 296 -16.80 -18.21 8.48
C TRP A 296 -16.19 -16.84 8.77
N ASN A 297 -16.73 -15.81 8.11
CA ASN A 297 -16.27 -14.43 8.24
C ASN A 297 -16.56 -13.87 9.64
N GLU A 298 -17.72 -14.19 10.21
CA GLU A 298 -18.10 -13.75 11.55
C GLU A 298 -17.24 -14.37 12.66
N THR A 299 -16.67 -15.57 12.47
CA THR A 299 -15.70 -16.11 13.45
C THR A 299 -14.49 -15.19 13.60
N ILE A 300 -13.96 -14.65 12.50
CA ILE A 300 -12.83 -13.72 12.55
C ILE A 300 -13.24 -12.39 13.16
N ARG A 301 -14.41 -11.84 12.81
CA ARG A 301 -14.92 -10.61 13.43
C ARG A 301 -15.12 -10.76 14.92
N GLY A 302 -15.79 -11.83 15.35
CA GLY A 302 -16.02 -12.11 16.76
C GLY A 302 -14.71 -12.27 17.54
N ALA A 303 -13.72 -12.95 16.97
CA ALA A 303 -12.40 -13.10 17.58
C ALA A 303 -11.66 -11.77 17.78
N LEU A 304 -11.84 -10.82 16.86
CA LEU A 304 -11.13 -9.54 16.87
C LEU A 304 -11.95 -8.38 17.48
N GLN A 305 -13.20 -8.62 17.87
CA GLN A 305 -14.06 -7.64 18.54
C GLN A 305 -13.36 -6.93 19.72
N PRO A 306 -12.57 -7.61 20.59
CA PRO A 306 -11.87 -6.92 21.69
C PRO A 306 -10.86 -5.86 21.21
N LEU A 307 -10.30 -6.01 20.01
CA LEU A 307 -9.33 -5.07 19.43
C LEU A 307 -9.98 -3.82 18.82
N GLU A 308 -11.27 -3.87 18.48
CA GLU A 308 -11.98 -2.76 17.83
C GLU A 308 -12.10 -1.52 18.73
N ALA A 309 -12.02 -1.69 20.05
CA ALA A 309 -11.98 -0.59 21.01
C ALA A 309 -10.66 0.20 20.96
N ARG A 310 -9.58 -0.43 20.44
CA ARG A 310 -8.22 0.14 20.40
C ARG A 310 -7.78 0.54 19.00
N TYR A 311 -8.24 -0.19 17.98
CA TYR A 311 -7.82 -0.03 16.59
C TYR A 311 -8.99 0.23 15.65
N LYS A 312 -8.79 1.11 14.67
CA LYS A 312 -9.74 1.29 13.56
C LYS A 312 -9.58 0.12 12.60
N ILE A 313 -10.33 -0.95 12.83
CA ILE A 313 -10.28 -2.16 12.01
C ILE A 313 -11.31 -2.07 10.87
N GLU A 314 -10.87 -2.43 9.67
CA GLU A 314 -11.71 -2.84 8.55
C GLU A 314 -11.36 -4.28 8.16
N TYR A 315 -12.38 -5.07 7.83
CA TYR A 315 -12.22 -6.46 7.45
C TYR A 315 -12.38 -6.59 5.94
N CYS A 316 -11.37 -7.17 5.31
CA CYS A 316 -11.35 -7.47 3.88
C CYS A 316 -11.25 -9.00 3.71
N PHE A 317 -12.39 -9.62 3.38
CA PHE A 317 -12.48 -11.04 3.09
C PHE A 317 -12.32 -11.23 1.57
N SER A 318 -11.07 -11.41 1.13
CA SER A 318 -10.72 -11.58 -0.29
C SER A 318 -9.32 -12.17 -0.47
N MET A 319 -9.04 -12.66 -1.68
CA MET A 319 -7.71 -13.07 -2.14
C MET A 319 -6.89 -11.88 -2.64
N ALA A 320 -6.78 -10.84 -1.80
CA ALA A 320 -6.20 -9.54 -2.16
C ALA A 320 -6.85 -8.91 -3.40
N ASP A 321 -8.18 -9.02 -3.51
CA ASP A 321 -8.94 -8.36 -4.56
C ASP A 321 -8.88 -6.83 -4.38
N GLN A 322 -8.32 -6.12 -5.37
CA GLN A 322 -8.00 -4.71 -5.24
C GLN A 322 -9.22 -3.83 -4.89
N PRO A 323 -10.38 -3.91 -5.58
CA PRO A 323 -11.53 -3.08 -5.23
C PRO A 323 -11.99 -3.24 -3.78
N LEU A 324 -11.91 -4.45 -3.22
CA LEU A 324 -12.28 -4.72 -1.83
C LEU A 324 -11.26 -4.17 -0.81
N VAL A 325 -9.96 -4.29 -1.13
CA VAL A 325 -8.91 -3.67 -0.32
C VAL A 325 -9.02 -2.15 -0.39
N GLU A 326 -9.22 -1.58 -1.58
CA GLU A 326 -9.43 -0.13 -1.76
C GLU A 326 -10.62 0.36 -0.96
N ARG A 327 -11.76 -0.34 -1.00
CA ARG A 327 -12.93 0.00 -0.19
C ARG A 327 -12.60 0.06 1.31
N SER A 328 -11.77 -0.86 1.81
CA SER A 328 -11.32 -0.87 3.21
C SER A 328 -10.41 0.33 3.51
N VAL A 329 -9.47 0.64 2.63
CA VAL A 329 -8.59 1.81 2.73
C VAL A 329 -9.40 3.11 2.77
N ARG A 330 -10.37 3.29 1.86
CA ARG A 330 -11.24 4.49 1.82
C ARG A 330 -12.06 4.66 3.09
N ARG A 331 -12.57 3.56 3.66
CA ARG A 331 -13.30 3.60 4.93
C ARG A 331 -12.41 4.05 6.09
N LEU A 332 -11.17 3.55 6.16
CA LEU A 332 -10.20 4.00 7.16
C LEU A 332 -9.88 5.49 7.00
N GLU A 333 -9.64 5.97 5.77
CA GLU A 333 -9.42 7.39 5.48
C GLU A 333 -10.60 8.25 5.93
N SER A 334 -11.83 7.83 5.62
CA SER A 334 -13.06 8.55 6.01
C SER A 334 -13.26 8.61 7.53
N ARG A 335 -12.69 7.64 8.26
CA ARG A 335 -12.67 7.58 9.74
C ARG A 335 -11.45 8.31 10.32
N GLY A 336 -10.72 9.07 9.51
CA GLY A 336 -9.58 9.88 9.95
C GLY A 336 -8.29 9.10 10.19
N ALA A 337 -8.14 7.90 9.63
CA ALA A 337 -6.83 7.24 9.62
C ALA A 337 -5.83 8.03 8.76
N ARG A 338 -4.56 8.04 9.18
CA ARG A 338 -3.44 8.74 8.51
C ARG A 338 -2.32 7.80 8.10
N ALA A 339 -2.30 6.59 8.64
CA ALA A 339 -1.47 5.48 8.20
C ALA A 339 -2.26 4.17 8.37
N ALA A 340 -1.88 3.09 7.69
CA ALA A 340 -2.54 1.81 7.91
C ALA A 340 -1.62 0.59 7.82
N VAL A 341 -1.96 -0.44 8.59
CA VAL A 341 -1.33 -1.77 8.53
C VAL A 341 -2.31 -2.74 7.89
N ILE A 342 -1.89 -3.43 6.83
CA ILE A 342 -2.63 -4.55 6.23
C ILE A 342 -2.10 -5.85 6.84
N VAL A 343 -2.87 -6.44 7.76
CA VAL A 343 -2.57 -7.72 8.41
C VAL A 343 -3.11 -8.85 7.54
N ARG A 344 -2.21 -9.57 6.89
CA ARG A 344 -2.48 -10.72 6.02
C ARG A 344 -2.67 -11.99 6.86
N VAL A 345 -3.92 -12.41 7.01
CA VAL A 345 -4.31 -13.63 7.73
C VAL A 345 -4.40 -14.80 6.76
N PHE A 346 -3.25 -15.23 6.27
CA PHE A 346 -3.09 -16.37 5.37
C PHE A 346 -2.08 -17.36 5.93
N GLY A 347 -2.10 -18.58 5.38
CA GLY A 347 -1.22 -19.67 5.77
C GLY A 347 0.25 -19.29 5.90
N PHE A 348 0.82 -18.70 4.84
CA PHE A 348 2.22 -18.29 4.81
C PHE A 348 2.37 -16.77 4.84
N ALA A 349 3.49 -16.26 5.35
CA ALA A 349 3.79 -14.83 5.29
C ALA A 349 3.92 -14.30 3.85
N ALA A 350 4.30 -15.16 2.90
CA ALA A 350 4.44 -14.81 1.49
C ALA A 350 3.09 -14.71 0.75
N SER A 351 2.02 -15.33 1.25
CA SER A 351 0.71 -15.34 0.58
C SER A 351 0.20 -13.91 0.35
N PHE A 352 -0.06 -13.58 -0.92
CA PHE A 352 -0.50 -12.26 -1.40
C PHE A 352 0.43 -11.09 -1.07
N ARG A 353 1.67 -11.36 -0.65
CA ARG A 353 2.59 -10.30 -0.22
C ARG A 353 2.93 -9.36 -1.36
N ALA A 354 3.38 -9.91 -2.48
CA ALA A 354 3.82 -9.12 -3.63
C ALA A 354 2.66 -8.33 -4.25
N GLU A 355 1.48 -8.95 -4.31
CA GLU A 355 0.24 -8.37 -4.82
C GLU A 355 -0.19 -7.19 -3.95
N VAL A 356 -0.20 -7.34 -2.62
CA VAL A 356 -0.53 -6.26 -1.69
C VAL A 356 0.53 -5.17 -1.73
N GLU A 357 1.83 -5.52 -1.66
CA GLU A 357 2.93 -4.54 -1.74
C GLU A 357 2.84 -3.70 -3.02
N ARG A 358 2.55 -4.33 -4.15
CA ARG A 358 2.24 -3.64 -5.40
C ARG A 358 0.98 -2.77 -5.25
N MET A 359 -0.11 -3.31 -4.77
CA MET A 359 -1.38 -2.59 -4.66
C MET A 359 -1.25 -1.27 -3.88
N ILE A 360 -0.42 -1.23 -2.83
CA ILE A 360 -0.20 -0.04 -2.00
C ILE A 360 1.09 0.76 -2.33
N GLY A 361 1.82 0.36 -3.38
CA GLY A 361 2.99 1.09 -3.90
C GLY A 361 4.34 0.78 -3.21
N LEU A 362 4.40 -0.19 -2.30
CA LEU A 362 5.62 -0.52 -1.54
C LEU A 362 6.73 -1.14 -2.38
N ASP A 363 6.39 -1.88 -3.43
CA ASP A 363 7.37 -2.38 -4.40
C ASP A 363 8.15 -1.25 -5.08
N ILE A 364 7.61 -0.04 -5.13
CA ILE A 364 8.30 1.17 -5.62
C ILE A 364 9.01 1.86 -4.45
N GLU A 365 8.32 2.06 -3.32
CA GLU A 365 8.83 2.85 -2.20
C GLU A 365 9.94 2.17 -1.37
N ARG A 366 10.07 0.83 -1.37
CA ARG A 366 11.02 0.09 -0.50
C ARG A 366 12.32 -0.38 -1.17
N ARG A 367 12.62 0.00 -2.41
CA ARG A 367 13.57 -0.78 -3.24
C ARG A 367 15.02 -0.84 -2.73
N ALA A 368 15.34 -1.97 -2.09
CA ALA A 368 16.64 -2.64 -2.09
C ALA A 368 16.57 -4.16 -2.34
N ALA A 369 15.39 -4.81 -2.38
CA ALA A 369 15.30 -6.26 -2.60
C ALA A 369 14.68 -6.60 -3.95
N GLY A 370 15.47 -7.21 -4.83
CA GLY A 370 15.00 -7.81 -6.08
C GLY A 370 14.04 -8.96 -5.78
N GLY A 371 12.81 -8.80 -6.23
CA GLY A 371 11.86 -9.89 -6.40
C GLY A 371 11.26 -9.76 -7.79
N ALA A 372 11.34 -10.82 -8.59
CA ALA A 372 10.57 -10.92 -9.82
C ALA A 372 9.08 -10.92 -9.43
N ALA A 373 8.32 -9.97 -9.97
CA ALA A 373 6.88 -9.98 -9.83
C ALA A 373 6.33 -11.24 -10.51
N HIS A 374 5.63 -12.10 -9.75
CA HIS A 374 4.81 -13.13 -10.37
C HIS A 374 3.66 -12.44 -11.09
N ALA A 375 3.57 -12.66 -12.40
CA ALA A 375 2.51 -12.09 -13.22
C ALA A 375 1.15 -12.61 -12.71
N ALA A 376 0.29 -11.69 -12.28
CA ALA A 376 -1.08 -12.01 -11.97
C ALA A 376 -1.77 -12.60 -13.22
N HIS A 377 -2.41 -13.76 -13.07
CA HIS A 377 -3.27 -14.33 -14.09
C HIS A 377 -4.58 -13.52 -14.14
N GLY A 378 -4.63 -12.53 -15.03
CA GLY A 378 -5.84 -11.78 -15.34
C GLY A 378 -5.80 -11.29 -16.79
N GLU A 379 -6.82 -11.66 -17.57
CA GLU A 379 -7.04 -11.22 -18.96
C GLU A 379 -7.48 -9.75 -19.01
N SER A 380 -6.65 -8.81 -18.56
CA SER A 380 -6.92 -7.38 -18.71
C SER A 380 -5.83 -6.70 -19.54
N SER A 381 -6.22 -5.68 -20.30
CA SER A 381 -5.44 -4.93 -21.29
C SER A 381 -4.26 -4.13 -20.72
N GLY A 382 -3.87 -4.38 -19.46
CA GLY A 382 -2.83 -3.68 -18.71
C GLY A 382 -2.88 -4.08 -17.23
N PRO A 383 -1.93 -3.61 -16.41
CA PRO A 383 -1.89 -3.95 -14.99
C PRO A 383 -2.97 -3.20 -14.19
N SER A 384 -3.57 -3.85 -13.17
CA SER A 384 -4.57 -3.22 -12.30
C SER A 384 -4.01 -1.97 -11.58
N ALA A 385 -4.84 -0.95 -11.37
CA ALA A 385 -4.42 0.31 -10.76
C ALA A 385 -3.88 0.14 -9.34
N ARG A 386 -2.94 0.97 -8.91
CA ARG A 386 -2.55 1.03 -7.50
C ARG A 386 -3.56 1.86 -6.72
N ILE A 387 -3.73 1.55 -5.44
CA ILE A 387 -4.58 2.34 -4.55
C ILE A 387 -3.89 3.69 -4.31
N ARG A 388 -4.52 4.78 -4.76
CA ARG A 388 -4.04 6.15 -4.52
C ARG A 388 -4.48 6.61 -3.14
N SER A 389 -3.61 6.53 -2.15
CA SER A 389 -3.96 6.88 -0.77
C SER A 389 -2.94 7.81 -0.14
N ALA A 390 -3.45 8.77 0.62
CA ALA A 390 -2.64 9.66 1.42
C ALA A 390 -2.10 8.96 2.68
N MET A 391 -2.53 7.74 2.99
CA MET A 391 -1.99 6.97 4.12
C MET A 391 -0.75 6.19 3.70
N PRO A 392 0.43 6.43 4.32
CA PRO A 392 1.51 5.45 4.28
C PRO A 392 0.98 4.11 4.81
N MET A 393 1.31 3.04 4.10
CA MET A 393 0.80 1.71 4.40
C MET A 393 1.92 0.69 4.44
N VAL A 394 1.80 -0.27 5.33
CA VAL A 394 2.66 -1.46 5.38
C VAL A 394 1.81 -2.72 5.40
N THR A 395 2.43 -3.85 5.10
CA THR A 395 1.75 -5.14 5.14
C THR A 395 2.60 -6.18 5.86
N VAL A 396 1.95 -6.92 6.74
CA VAL A 396 2.52 -7.90 7.67
C VAL A 396 1.64 -9.15 7.67
N GLY A 397 2.06 -10.23 8.32
CA GLY A 397 1.22 -11.41 8.52
C GLY A 397 1.84 -12.72 8.05
N GLY A 398 1.00 -13.74 7.98
CA GLY A 398 1.37 -15.16 7.91
C GLY A 398 1.07 -15.88 9.24
N VAL A 399 0.06 -16.75 9.26
CA VAL A 399 -0.34 -17.52 10.46
C VAL A 399 0.45 -18.82 10.64
N GLU A 400 1.65 -18.86 10.07
CA GLU A 400 2.50 -20.04 10.02
C GLU A 400 3.14 -20.34 11.39
N ASP A 401 4.45 -20.53 11.42
CA ASP A 401 5.21 -20.96 12.58
C ASP A 401 5.36 -19.83 13.63
N ASP A 402 4.31 -19.60 14.43
CA ASP A 402 4.31 -18.65 15.56
C ASP A 402 3.98 -19.38 16.88
N ALA A 403 4.73 -19.05 17.92
CA ALA A 403 4.58 -19.63 19.26
C ALA A 403 3.17 -19.48 19.84
N LEU A 404 2.46 -18.38 19.53
CA LEU A 404 1.06 -18.18 19.96
C LEU A 404 0.11 -19.24 19.37
N PHE A 405 0.39 -19.70 18.16
CA PHE A 405 -0.41 -20.77 17.53
C PHE A 405 -0.01 -22.15 18.02
N ALA A 406 1.27 -22.39 18.33
CA ALA A 406 1.68 -23.61 19.01
C ALA A 406 1.02 -23.75 20.38
N GLU A 407 0.97 -22.68 21.18
CA GLU A 407 0.28 -22.65 22.46
C GLU A 407 -1.23 -22.89 22.28
N ALA A 408 -1.87 -22.20 21.32
CA ALA A 408 -3.29 -22.38 21.03
C ALA A 408 -3.64 -23.82 20.66
N LEU A 409 -2.87 -24.45 19.77
CA LEU A 409 -3.11 -25.83 19.34
C LEU A 409 -2.87 -26.84 20.47
N LEU A 410 -1.92 -26.56 21.36
CA LEU A 410 -1.69 -27.37 22.56
C LEU A 410 -2.85 -27.27 23.55
N ASP A 411 -3.38 -26.08 23.77
CA ASP A 411 -4.54 -25.88 24.64
C ASP A 411 -5.77 -26.62 24.08
N ARG A 412 -5.99 -26.59 22.76
CA ARG A 412 -7.04 -27.42 22.12
C ARG A 412 -6.84 -28.91 22.32
N ALA A 413 -5.60 -29.39 22.24
CA ALA A 413 -5.31 -30.79 22.50
C ALA A 413 -5.60 -31.15 23.98
N ARG A 414 -5.22 -30.28 24.92
CA ARG A 414 -5.47 -30.46 26.35
C ARG A 414 -6.97 -30.44 26.70
N GLU A 415 -7.75 -29.56 26.08
CA GLU A 415 -9.21 -29.48 26.25
C GLU A 415 -9.91 -30.81 25.90
N LEU A 416 -9.39 -31.55 24.92
CA LEU A 416 -9.95 -32.83 24.47
C LEU A 416 -9.35 -34.05 25.21
N SER A 417 -8.16 -33.88 25.77
CA SER A 417 -7.35 -34.96 26.34
C SER A 417 -8.00 -35.56 27.57
N LYS A 418 -7.92 -36.89 27.69
CA LYS A 418 -8.33 -37.64 28.89
C LYS A 418 -7.16 -38.42 29.48
N ASN A 419 -6.29 -38.95 28.62
CA ASN A 419 -5.05 -39.62 29.02
C ASN A 419 -3.95 -39.31 28.00
N PRO A 420 -3.18 -38.22 28.17
CA PRO A 420 -2.25 -37.75 27.15
C PRO A 420 -1.20 -38.80 26.77
N ALA A 421 -0.75 -39.62 27.72
CA ALA A 421 0.24 -40.67 27.49
C ALA A 421 -0.21 -41.78 26.51
N GLN A 422 -1.52 -41.87 26.22
CA GLN A 422 -2.12 -42.81 25.25
C GLN A 422 -2.72 -42.10 24.02
N GLU A 423 -2.52 -40.79 23.91
CA GLU A 423 -3.15 -39.96 22.89
C GLU A 423 -2.14 -39.42 21.90
N THR A 424 -2.44 -39.52 20.61
CA THR A 424 -1.66 -38.89 19.54
C THR A 424 -2.39 -37.66 19.03
N VAL A 425 -1.73 -36.51 19.09
CA VAL A 425 -2.19 -35.27 18.47
C VAL A 425 -1.78 -35.27 17.00
N ILE A 426 -2.74 -35.02 16.11
CA ILE A 426 -2.52 -34.91 14.67
C ILE A 426 -2.93 -33.50 14.24
N LEU A 427 -1.94 -32.65 13.97
CA LEU A 427 -2.13 -31.31 13.42
C LEU A 427 -2.44 -31.43 11.93
N VAL A 428 -3.59 -30.95 11.50
CA VAL A 428 -4.04 -31.05 10.10
C VAL A 428 -4.25 -29.68 9.48
N ALA A 429 -3.70 -29.46 8.29
CA ALA A 429 -3.86 -28.20 7.57
C ALA A 429 -4.33 -28.40 6.12
N HIS A 430 -4.66 -27.28 5.47
CA HIS A 430 -5.15 -27.28 4.09
C HIS A 430 -4.16 -27.90 3.09
N GLY A 431 -2.87 -27.56 3.20
CA GLY A 431 -1.84 -27.95 2.23
C GLY A 431 -1.86 -27.11 0.95
N THR A 432 -0.98 -27.44 0.01
CA THR A 432 -0.80 -26.68 -1.25
C THR A 432 -0.65 -27.59 -2.47
N GLY A 433 -0.77 -27.02 -3.68
CA GLY A 433 -0.66 -27.76 -4.94
C GLY A 433 0.76 -28.13 -5.35
N GLY A 434 1.74 -27.29 -5.01
CA GLY A 434 3.16 -27.60 -5.21
C GLY A 434 3.66 -28.62 -4.18
N ASP A 435 4.45 -29.59 -4.60
CA ASP A 435 4.97 -30.60 -3.65
C ASP A 435 6.00 -29.99 -2.69
N ALA A 436 6.93 -29.18 -3.20
CA ALA A 436 7.90 -28.47 -2.38
C ALA A 436 7.26 -27.49 -1.38
N GLU A 437 6.19 -26.80 -1.80
CA GLU A 437 5.41 -25.91 -0.91
C GLU A 437 4.68 -26.70 0.18
N ASN A 438 4.14 -27.87 -0.17
CA ASN A 438 3.45 -28.72 0.80
C ASN A 438 4.45 -29.34 1.79
N ASP A 439 5.66 -29.66 1.35
CA ASP A 439 6.73 -30.13 2.23
C ASP A 439 7.21 -29.01 3.17
N ASP A 440 7.29 -27.77 2.70
CA ASP A 440 7.54 -26.60 3.57
C ASP A 440 6.41 -26.40 4.60
N TRP A 441 5.16 -26.57 4.18
CA TRP A 441 4.02 -26.55 5.08
C TRP A 441 4.15 -27.58 6.20
N LEU A 442 4.48 -28.82 5.86
CA LEU A 442 4.68 -29.91 6.82
C LEU A 442 5.84 -29.64 7.77
N ARG A 443 6.95 -29.04 7.29
CA ARG A 443 8.06 -28.61 8.16
C ARG A 443 7.61 -27.57 9.18
N LYS A 444 6.80 -26.58 8.78
CA LYS A 444 6.27 -25.56 9.69
C LYS A 444 5.31 -26.16 10.72
N LEU A 445 4.42 -27.07 10.31
CA LEU A 445 3.59 -27.83 11.27
C LEU A 445 4.43 -28.70 12.20
N GLY A 446 5.53 -29.28 11.70
CA GLY A 446 6.50 -30.01 12.51
C GLY A 446 7.14 -29.12 13.58
N SER A 447 7.58 -27.92 13.21
CA SER A 447 8.13 -26.92 14.14
C SER A 447 7.12 -26.50 15.21
N ILE A 448 5.86 -26.24 14.83
CA ILE A 448 4.75 -26.02 15.76
C ILE A 448 4.61 -27.22 16.71
N GLY A 449 4.66 -28.45 16.19
CA GLY A 449 4.62 -29.67 16.99
C GLY A 449 5.76 -29.77 18.01
N GLU A 450 6.98 -29.38 17.65
CA GLU A 450 8.10 -29.34 18.59
C GLU A 450 7.94 -28.26 19.66
N GLN A 451 7.44 -27.08 19.28
CA GLN A 451 7.09 -26.05 20.25
C GLN A 451 5.99 -26.51 21.22
N MET A 452 4.99 -27.23 20.73
CA MET A 452 3.98 -27.86 21.59
C MET A 452 4.64 -28.84 22.56
N ARG A 453 5.56 -29.70 22.10
CA ARG A 453 6.28 -30.62 22.98
C ARG A 453 7.06 -29.89 24.08
N ALA A 454 7.82 -28.86 23.69
CA ALA A 454 8.61 -28.06 24.61
C ALA A 454 7.75 -27.35 25.68
N ASN A 455 6.50 -26.99 25.34
CA ASN A 455 5.56 -26.31 26.23
C ASN A 455 4.62 -27.27 27.00
N GLY A 456 5.09 -28.51 27.25
CA GLY A 456 4.38 -29.52 28.05
C GLY A 456 3.51 -30.48 27.24
N GLY A 457 3.55 -30.41 25.91
CA GLY A 457 2.95 -31.40 25.02
C GLY A 457 3.72 -32.73 24.97
N ALA A 458 4.90 -32.82 25.59
CA ALA A 458 5.64 -34.07 25.75
C ALA A 458 4.89 -35.15 26.57
N ALA A 459 3.82 -34.75 27.28
CA ALA A 459 2.91 -35.70 27.93
C ALA A 459 2.07 -36.50 26.92
N PHE A 460 1.86 -35.98 25.70
CA PHE A 460 1.19 -36.72 24.65
C PHE A 460 2.09 -37.81 24.09
N ARG A 461 1.53 -38.99 23.80
CA ARG A 461 2.25 -40.11 23.18
C ARG A 461 3.00 -39.68 21.92
N ALA A 462 2.35 -38.84 21.12
CA ALA A 462 2.91 -38.31 19.88
C ALA A 462 2.21 -37.02 19.45
N ILE A 463 2.96 -36.19 18.74
CA ILE A 463 2.45 -35.07 17.94
C ILE A 463 2.90 -35.33 16.50
N ARG A 464 1.96 -35.26 15.55
CA ARG A 464 2.16 -35.54 14.12
C ARG A 464 1.54 -34.41 13.29
N ALA A 465 2.01 -34.26 12.06
CA ALA A 465 1.53 -33.26 11.12
C ALA A 465 1.02 -33.93 9.83
N ALA A 466 -0.06 -33.40 9.27
CA ALA A 466 -0.61 -33.82 8.00
C ALA A 466 -1.24 -32.64 7.24
N THR A 467 -1.41 -32.81 5.93
CA THR A 467 -2.13 -31.89 5.06
C THR A 467 -3.19 -32.62 4.25
N TRP A 468 -4.26 -31.91 3.87
CA TRP A 468 -5.34 -32.47 3.07
C TRP A 468 -5.13 -32.33 1.55
N ARG A 469 -4.52 -31.21 1.14
CA ARG A 469 -4.45 -30.73 -0.25
C ARG A 469 -5.85 -30.65 -0.88
N GLU A 470 -6.74 -29.97 -0.17
CA GLU A 470 -8.20 -30.01 -0.38
C GLU A 470 -8.60 -29.66 -1.83
N ASP A 471 -7.94 -28.66 -2.42
CA ASP A 471 -8.25 -28.10 -3.74
C ASP A 471 -7.64 -28.87 -4.93
N TRP A 472 -6.86 -29.93 -4.67
CA TRP A 472 -6.13 -30.68 -5.70
C TRP A 472 -6.61 -32.14 -5.75
N PRO A 473 -7.73 -32.45 -6.45
CA PRO A 473 -8.34 -33.77 -6.44
C PRO A 473 -7.38 -34.92 -6.74
N GLU A 474 -6.46 -34.73 -7.67
CA GLU A 474 -5.45 -35.69 -8.11
C GLU A 474 -4.41 -36.00 -7.03
N LYS A 475 -4.19 -35.10 -6.06
CA LYS A 475 -3.25 -35.28 -4.95
C LYS A 475 -3.95 -35.62 -3.64
N ARG A 476 -5.15 -35.06 -3.42
CA ARG A 476 -5.94 -35.15 -2.20
C ARG A 476 -6.11 -36.59 -1.71
N ALA A 477 -6.48 -37.53 -2.59
CA ALA A 477 -6.79 -38.90 -2.18
C ALA A 477 -5.63 -39.58 -1.44
N ALA A 478 -4.40 -39.44 -1.95
CA ALA A 478 -3.21 -40.00 -1.32
C ALA A 478 -2.90 -39.35 0.04
N TRP A 479 -3.12 -38.04 0.17
CA TRP A 479 -2.86 -37.30 1.40
C TRP A 479 -3.92 -37.54 2.48
N VAL A 480 -5.19 -37.66 2.09
CA VAL A 480 -6.27 -38.14 2.97
C VAL A 480 -5.97 -39.55 3.46
N ALA A 481 -5.52 -40.47 2.59
CA ALA A 481 -5.15 -41.82 3.00
C ALA A 481 -4.03 -41.81 4.06
N LYS A 482 -2.98 -41.00 3.87
CA LYS A 482 -1.91 -40.83 4.88
C LYS A 482 -2.44 -40.35 6.23
N ALA A 483 -3.31 -39.34 6.25
CA ALA A 483 -3.89 -38.83 7.49
C ALA A 483 -4.81 -39.87 8.16
N ARG A 484 -5.58 -40.63 7.39
CA ARG A 484 -6.40 -41.75 7.90
C ARG A 484 -5.52 -42.82 8.56
N THR A 485 -4.42 -43.21 7.92
CA THR A 485 -3.45 -44.14 8.51
C THR A 485 -2.90 -43.63 9.84
N MET A 486 -2.58 -42.34 9.97
CA MET A 486 -2.13 -41.77 11.25
C MET A 486 -3.19 -41.88 12.35
N VAL A 487 -4.47 -41.68 12.02
CA VAL A 487 -5.59 -41.82 12.97
C VAL A 487 -5.77 -43.28 13.40
N GLU A 488 -5.73 -44.22 12.45
CA GLU A 488 -5.81 -45.66 12.72
C GLU A 488 -4.63 -46.14 13.58
N GLU A 489 -3.42 -45.65 13.30
CA GLU A 489 -2.22 -45.91 14.10
C GLU A 489 -2.35 -45.38 15.53
N ALA A 490 -2.92 -44.19 15.69
CA ALA A 490 -3.18 -43.61 17.00
C ALA A 490 -4.22 -44.40 17.81
N ALA A 491 -5.14 -45.11 17.16
CA ALA A 491 -6.16 -45.92 17.82
C ALA A 491 -5.65 -47.29 18.30
N ARG A 492 -4.44 -47.71 17.88
CA ARG A 492 -3.87 -49.00 18.30
C ARG A 492 -3.53 -49.01 19.79
N ASP A 493 -3.49 -50.22 20.35
CA ASP A 493 -3.11 -50.51 21.73
C ASP A 493 -3.95 -49.74 22.79
N GLY A 494 -5.22 -49.47 22.46
CA GLY A 494 -6.13 -48.71 23.33
C GLY A 494 -5.90 -47.20 23.31
N GLY A 495 -5.14 -46.69 22.34
CA GLY A 495 -4.90 -45.27 22.17
C GLY A 495 -6.03 -44.49 21.52
N ARG A 496 -5.86 -43.17 21.41
CA ARG A 496 -6.84 -42.29 20.79
C ARG A 496 -6.19 -41.21 19.93
N ALA A 497 -6.87 -40.81 18.85
CA ALA A 497 -6.48 -39.70 17.99
C ALA A 497 -7.16 -38.40 18.41
N LEU A 498 -6.37 -37.34 18.58
CA LEU A 498 -6.85 -35.96 18.73
C LEU A 498 -6.49 -35.19 17.46
N VAL A 499 -7.48 -34.94 16.59
CA VAL A 499 -7.27 -34.23 15.32
C VAL A 499 -7.51 -32.75 15.56
N ILE A 500 -6.45 -31.95 15.41
CA ILE A 500 -6.49 -30.50 15.69
C ILE A 500 -6.24 -29.74 14.38
N PRO A 501 -7.23 -28.99 13.86
CA PRO A 501 -7.03 -28.19 12.66
C PRO A 501 -6.02 -27.05 12.89
N ALA A 502 -4.90 -27.06 12.16
CA ALA A 502 -3.95 -25.95 12.09
C ALA A 502 -4.33 -25.03 10.93
N ARG A 503 -5.47 -24.34 11.07
CA ARG A 503 -6.02 -23.43 10.06
C ARG A 503 -6.62 -22.19 10.72
N VAL A 504 -6.78 -21.11 9.95
CA VAL A 504 -7.26 -19.81 10.46
C VAL A 504 -8.61 -19.95 11.14
N ASN A 505 -9.57 -20.66 10.55
CA ASN A 505 -10.90 -20.82 11.15
C ASN A 505 -11.07 -22.18 11.88
N GLY A 506 -12.21 -22.36 12.55
CA GLY A 506 -12.47 -23.46 13.48
C GLY A 506 -12.30 -24.86 12.89
N ARG A 507 -12.96 -25.22 11.79
CA ARG A 507 -12.95 -26.60 11.27
C ARG A 507 -12.87 -26.62 9.74
N GLY A 508 -12.53 -27.76 9.17
CA GLY A 508 -12.48 -28.04 7.74
C GLY A 508 -13.13 -29.38 7.39
N PRO A 509 -12.59 -30.14 6.43
CA PRO A 509 -13.21 -31.37 5.94
C PRO A 509 -12.93 -32.58 6.83
N GLU A 510 -12.41 -32.42 8.05
CA GLU A 510 -11.89 -33.53 8.87
C GLU A 510 -12.95 -34.62 9.10
N ARG A 511 -14.20 -34.23 9.40
CA ARG A 511 -15.31 -35.19 9.62
C ARG A 511 -15.67 -35.99 8.38
N GLU A 512 -15.56 -35.38 7.21
CA GLU A 512 -15.84 -36.04 5.94
C GLU A 512 -14.70 -37.00 5.58
N TYR A 513 -13.47 -36.50 5.60
CA TYR A 513 -12.29 -37.27 5.18
C TYR A 513 -11.93 -38.40 6.15
N LEU A 514 -12.24 -38.25 7.44
CA LEU A 514 -12.02 -39.26 8.48
C LEU A 514 -13.29 -40.05 8.84
N LYS A 515 -14.34 -40.00 8.00
CA LYS A 515 -15.57 -40.75 8.25
C LYS A 515 -15.26 -42.24 8.51
N GLY A 516 -15.90 -42.77 9.54
CA GLY A 516 -15.76 -44.16 9.98
C GLY A 516 -14.57 -44.43 10.91
N LEU A 517 -13.75 -43.43 11.23
CA LEU A 517 -12.67 -43.53 12.20
C LEU A 517 -13.07 -42.90 13.54
N ASP A 518 -12.50 -43.41 14.63
CA ASP A 518 -12.69 -42.86 15.98
C ASP A 518 -11.62 -41.77 16.27
N PHE A 519 -12.06 -40.56 16.54
CA PHE A 519 -11.20 -39.42 16.86
C PHE A 519 -11.98 -38.29 17.53
N GLU A 520 -11.27 -37.49 18.33
CA GLU A 520 -11.77 -36.22 18.85
C GLU A 520 -11.33 -35.06 17.93
N LEU A 521 -12.22 -34.11 17.69
CA LEU A 521 -11.97 -32.99 16.78
C LEU A 521 -11.93 -31.65 17.52
N GLY A 522 -10.76 -31.01 17.47
CA GLY A 522 -10.55 -29.67 18.01
C GLY A 522 -11.08 -28.55 17.13
N SER A 523 -10.45 -27.39 17.26
CA SER A 523 -10.71 -26.21 16.44
C SER A 523 -9.42 -25.44 16.11
N GLY A 524 -9.41 -24.69 15.02
CA GLY A 524 -8.29 -23.86 14.59
C GLY A 524 -8.12 -22.54 15.36
N PHE A 525 -7.45 -21.58 14.71
CA PHE A 525 -6.83 -20.43 15.37
C PHE A 525 -7.82 -19.37 15.82
N ALA A 526 -8.69 -18.87 14.94
CA ALA A 526 -9.54 -17.70 15.19
C ALA A 526 -10.44 -17.82 16.45
N PRO A 527 -11.07 -18.97 16.75
CA PRO A 527 -11.82 -19.13 17.99
C PRO A 527 -10.98 -19.06 19.29
N HIS A 528 -9.64 -19.04 19.21
CA HIS A 528 -8.75 -19.00 20.37
C HIS A 528 -8.29 -17.56 20.68
N PRO A 529 -8.20 -17.12 21.96
CA PRO A 529 -7.75 -15.77 22.31
C PRO A 529 -6.37 -15.38 21.76
N HIS A 530 -5.47 -16.35 21.59
CA HIS A 530 -4.14 -16.10 21.01
C HIS A 530 -4.19 -15.61 19.55
N PHE A 531 -5.27 -15.84 18.82
CA PHE A 531 -5.43 -15.26 17.49
C PHE A 531 -5.53 -13.72 17.54
N ALA A 532 -6.32 -13.18 18.46
CA ALA A 532 -6.40 -11.73 18.67
C ALA A 532 -5.05 -11.16 19.13
N ARG A 533 -4.34 -11.86 20.03
CA ARG A 533 -2.99 -11.46 20.46
C ARG A 533 -1.99 -11.48 19.31
N TRP A 534 -2.08 -12.46 18.42
CA TRP A 534 -1.23 -12.51 17.22
C TRP A 534 -1.53 -11.36 16.27
N VAL A 535 -2.81 -11.05 16.01
CA VAL A 535 -3.18 -9.88 15.19
C VAL A 535 -2.67 -8.58 15.82
N GLU A 536 -2.79 -8.42 17.13
CA GLU A 536 -2.25 -7.26 17.86
C GLU A 536 -0.74 -7.13 17.69
N LYS A 537 0.02 -8.23 17.87
CA LYS A 537 1.46 -8.29 17.60
C LYS A 537 1.80 -7.87 16.16
N GLN A 538 1.02 -8.31 15.17
CA GLN A 538 1.21 -7.89 13.77
C GLN A 538 0.95 -6.39 13.57
N ILE A 539 -0.10 -5.85 14.20
CA ILE A 539 -0.39 -4.41 14.16
C ILE A 539 0.78 -3.61 14.75
N GLU A 540 1.33 -4.04 15.89
CA GLU A 540 2.49 -3.40 16.53
C GLU A 540 3.75 -3.45 15.64
N LEU A 541 4.02 -4.60 15.01
CA LEU A 541 5.12 -4.74 14.05
C LEU A 541 4.96 -3.77 12.86
N GLY A 542 3.76 -3.68 12.29
CA GLY A 542 3.47 -2.76 11.20
C GLY A 542 3.55 -1.29 11.62
N ALA A 543 3.05 -0.96 12.81
CA ALA A 543 3.14 0.39 13.37
C ALA A 543 4.61 0.81 13.59
N ALA A 544 5.45 -0.09 14.10
CA ALA A 544 6.88 0.16 14.27
C ALA A 544 7.59 0.42 12.92
N GLU A 545 7.18 -0.28 11.86
CA GLU A 545 7.69 -0.07 10.51
C GLU A 545 7.27 1.29 9.93
N LEU A 546 6.02 1.70 10.14
CA LEU A 546 5.51 3.02 9.75
C LEU A 546 6.20 4.17 10.52
N GLY A 547 6.60 3.92 11.77
CA GLY A 547 7.28 4.89 12.63
C GLY A 547 8.75 5.12 12.29
N ARG A 548 9.34 4.38 11.34
CA ARG A 548 10.68 4.64 10.81
C ARG A 548 10.56 5.56 9.59
N PRO A 549 10.95 6.85 9.67
CA PRO A 549 11.06 7.67 8.48
C PRO A 549 12.03 6.98 7.52
N THR A 550 11.61 6.66 6.31
CA THR A 550 12.47 6.06 5.29
C THR A 550 13.56 7.05 4.92
N GLY A 551 14.68 6.97 5.64
CA GLY A 551 15.85 7.85 5.56
C GLY A 551 17.02 7.43 6.47
N ALA A 552 16.90 6.34 7.22
CA ALA A 552 18.00 5.71 7.96
C ALA A 552 18.15 4.25 7.52
N GLY A 553 19.38 3.84 7.26
CA GLY A 553 19.76 2.59 6.61
C GLY A 553 19.23 1.30 7.25
N ALA A 554 19.41 0.21 6.50
CA ALA A 554 19.14 -1.15 6.89
C ALA A 554 19.58 -1.47 8.34
N PRO A 555 18.84 -2.31 9.09
CA PRO A 555 19.37 -2.84 10.33
C PRO A 555 20.62 -3.65 10.02
N ALA A 556 21.72 -3.31 10.68
CA ALA A 556 22.92 -4.14 10.69
C ALA A 556 22.53 -5.57 11.10
N GLU A 557 22.97 -6.54 10.31
CA GLU A 557 22.96 -7.95 10.70
C GLU A 557 23.57 -8.08 12.10
N SER A 558 22.80 -8.69 12.99
CA SER A 558 23.25 -9.04 14.32
C SER A 558 24.42 -10.01 14.22
N ASP A 559 25.59 -9.54 14.61
CA ASP A 559 26.79 -10.32 14.88
C ASP A 559 26.49 -11.35 15.99
N VAL A 560 26.17 -12.58 15.58
CA VAL A 560 26.14 -13.75 16.44
C VAL A 560 27.37 -14.58 16.13
N GLY A 561 28.36 -14.48 17.03
CA GLY A 561 29.10 -15.65 17.46
C GLY A 561 30.51 -15.83 16.90
N LYS A 562 31.45 -14.97 17.32
CA LYS A 562 32.80 -15.45 17.67
C LYS A 562 32.96 -15.42 19.18
N ARG A 563 32.90 -16.60 19.82
CA ARG A 563 33.66 -16.86 21.04
C ARG A 563 34.33 -18.23 20.95
N HIS A 564 35.64 -18.17 21.05
CA HIS A 564 36.54 -19.27 21.34
C HIS A 564 36.15 -19.96 22.65
N HIS A 565 35.92 -21.26 22.62
CA HIS A 565 36.77 -22.31 23.20
C HIS A 565 36.07 -23.66 23.12
#